data_AF-T1FFM1-F1
#
_entry.id   AF-T1FFM1-F1
#
_cell.length_a   1.000
_cell.length_b   1.000
_cell.length_c   1.000
_cell.angle_alpha   90.00
_cell.angle_beta   90.00
_cell.angle_gamma   90.00
#
_symmetry.space_group_name_H-M   'P 1'
#
loop_
_entity.id
_entity.type
_entity.pdbx_description
1 polymer ?
#
loop_
_entity_poly.entity_id
_entity_poly.type
_entity_poly.pdbx_seq_one_letter_code
_entity_poly.pdbx_strand_id
1 'polypeptide(L)'
;MSKNFLISVDDELIEIYLNGKNVSVSLNFPFASVWTVADTYNLTEEVYVIAVMSHNNNGIGGLRAKFSDDYILTNDTWKCTNKFYVGWYKLNYNDSFWDGGMVGQKQSANPGYPPNMGKSQWIIDSTDCSCRVNFYCRKVSVDHANRYRYRNSNKSTNIKPRPFNSKDERKISRIYDVSSILDNNIGANNVMTDQAAADDKAELVCGTVDEISIIG
;
A
#
# COMPACT_ATOMS: atom_id res chain seq x y z
N MET A 1 6.98 -21.06 -19.18
CA MET A 1 6.12 -21.62 -18.11
C MET A 1 5.06 -20.58 -17.79
N SER A 2 3.79 -20.98 -17.69
CA SER A 2 2.72 -20.08 -17.21
C SER A 2 3.02 -19.72 -15.75
N LYS A 3 2.96 -18.43 -15.41
CA LYS A 3 3.02 -17.96 -14.02
C LYS A 3 1.59 -17.69 -13.57
N ASN A 4 1.25 -18.13 -12.37
CA ASN A 4 -0.10 -17.92 -11.83
C ASN A 4 -0.03 -16.92 -10.69
N PHE A 5 -1.04 -16.06 -10.61
CA PHE A 5 -1.30 -15.17 -9.50
C PHE A 5 -2.47 -15.71 -8.69
N LEU A 6 -2.27 -15.89 -7.39
CA LEU A 6 -3.30 -16.35 -6.47
C LEU A 6 -3.66 -15.20 -5.52
N ILE A 7 -4.95 -15.03 -5.26
CA ILE A 7 -5.46 -13.99 -4.36
C ILE A 7 -6.67 -14.51 -3.59
N SER A 8 -6.77 -14.08 -2.34
CA SER A 8 -7.97 -14.16 -1.52
C SER A 8 -8.08 -12.88 -0.71
N VAL A 9 -9.30 -12.43 -0.49
CA VAL A 9 -9.61 -11.25 0.31
C VAL A 9 -10.81 -11.54 1.19
N ASP A 10 -10.91 -10.81 2.29
CA ASP A 10 -12.05 -10.80 3.19
C ASP A 10 -12.45 -9.33 3.42
N ASP A 11 -13.62 -8.86 2.98
CA ASP A 11 -14.78 -9.62 2.48
C ASP A 11 -14.86 -9.73 0.95
N GLU A 12 -14.46 -8.70 0.19
CA GLU A 12 -14.70 -8.63 -1.26
C GLU A 12 -13.52 -8.01 -2.05
N LEU A 13 -13.19 -8.60 -3.20
CA LEU A 13 -12.22 -8.06 -4.15
C LEU A 13 -12.95 -7.13 -5.11
N ILE A 14 -12.59 -5.85 -5.13
CA ILE A 14 -13.32 -4.84 -5.92
C ILE A 14 -12.59 -4.52 -7.21
N GLU A 15 -11.30 -4.21 -7.13
CA GLU A 15 -10.48 -3.89 -8.29
C GLU A 15 -9.10 -4.53 -8.19
N ILE A 16 -8.57 -4.94 -9.34
CA ILE A 16 -7.20 -5.40 -9.45
C ILE A 16 -6.57 -4.88 -10.74
N TYR A 17 -5.33 -4.45 -10.62
CA TYR A 17 -4.54 -3.93 -11.72
C TYR A 17 -3.18 -4.60 -11.76
N LEU A 18 -2.79 -5.06 -12.95
CA LEU A 18 -1.47 -5.59 -13.23
C LEU A 18 -0.78 -4.64 -14.20
N ASN A 19 0.37 -4.09 -13.80
CA ASN A 19 1.08 -3.04 -14.54
C ASN A 19 0.12 -1.91 -14.96
N GLY A 20 -0.75 -1.48 -14.04
CA GLY A 20 -1.75 -0.43 -14.27
C GLY A 20 -2.88 -0.75 -15.25
N LYS A 21 -2.96 -1.97 -15.78
CA LYS A 21 -4.08 -2.44 -16.60
C LYS A 21 -5.10 -3.14 -15.69
N ASN A 22 -6.37 -2.74 -15.81
CA ASN A 22 -7.46 -3.38 -15.07
C ASN A 22 -7.62 -4.84 -15.53
N VAL A 23 -7.69 -5.77 -14.57
CA VAL A 23 -8.14 -7.13 -14.81
C VAL A 23 -9.55 -7.25 -14.25
N SER A 24 -10.52 -7.56 -15.11
CA SER A 24 -11.93 -7.62 -14.71
C SER A 24 -12.15 -8.66 -13.62
N VAL A 25 -12.56 -8.20 -12.43
CA VAL A 25 -12.83 -9.06 -11.27
C VAL A 25 -13.92 -10.09 -11.62
N SER A 26 -15.06 -9.62 -12.10
CA SER A 26 -16.24 -10.45 -12.40
C SER A 26 -15.99 -11.58 -13.41
N LEU A 27 -14.99 -11.42 -14.30
CA LEU A 27 -14.68 -12.42 -15.32
C LEU A 27 -13.58 -13.40 -14.90
N ASN A 28 -12.73 -13.03 -13.94
CA ASN A 28 -11.48 -13.76 -13.65
C ASN A 28 -11.37 -14.27 -12.21
N PHE A 29 -12.21 -13.78 -11.30
CA PHE A 29 -12.11 -14.05 -9.87
C PHE A 29 -13.49 -14.50 -9.33
N PRO A 30 -13.94 -15.72 -9.66
CA PRO A 30 -15.25 -16.23 -9.23
C PRO A 30 -15.40 -16.37 -7.71
N PHE A 31 -14.31 -16.39 -6.95
CA PHE A 31 -14.30 -16.44 -5.49
C PHE A 31 -13.95 -15.08 -4.85
N ALA A 32 -14.16 -13.98 -5.59
CA ALA A 32 -13.84 -12.61 -5.15
C ALA A 32 -14.47 -12.22 -3.80
N SER A 33 -15.57 -12.86 -3.40
CA SER A 33 -16.26 -12.64 -2.13
C SER A 33 -16.25 -13.87 -1.20
N VAL A 34 -15.33 -14.82 -1.41
CA VAL A 34 -15.24 -16.09 -0.67
C VAL A 34 -13.81 -16.28 -0.17
N TRP A 35 -13.49 -15.67 0.98
CA TRP A 35 -12.12 -15.63 1.54
C TRP A 35 -11.48 -17.00 1.82
N THR A 36 -12.29 -18.06 1.98
CA THR A 36 -11.82 -19.43 2.24
C THR A 36 -11.25 -20.13 1.00
N VAL A 37 -11.47 -19.56 -0.19
CA VAL A 37 -11.00 -20.11 -1.48
C VAL A 37 -10.18 -19.05 -2.20
N ALA A 38 -8.97 -19.38 -2.63
CA ALA A 38 -8.17 -18.47 -3.44
C ALA A 38 -8.62 -18.53 -4.91
N ASP A 39 -8.78 -17.38 -5.52
CA ASP A 39 -8.84 -17.26 -6.97
C ASP A 39 -7.45 -17.45 -7.59
N THR A 40 -7.42 -17.93 -8.83
CA THR A 40 -6.20 -18.10 -9.61
C THR A 40 -6.33 -17.41 -10.95
N TYR A 41 -5.39 -16.53 -11.26
CA TYR A 41 -5.29 -15.81 -12.52
C TYR A 41 -4.03 -16.19 -13.29
N ASN A 42 -4.18 -16.55 -14.56
CA ASN A 42 -3.05 -16.90 -15.42
C ASN A 42 -2.40 -15.62 -15.96
N LEU A 43 -1.13 -15.39 -15.62
CA LEU A 43 -0.40 -14.22 -16.07
C LEU A 43 0.03 -14.39 -17.53
N THR A 44 -0.37 -13.43 -18.36
CA THR A 44 0.00 -13.38 -19.79
C THR A 44 1.29 -12.60 -20.05
N GLU A 45 1.72 -11.80 -19.07
CA GLU A 45 2.93 -10.97 -19.14
C GLU A 45 3.64 -10.91 -17.78
N GLU A 46 4.88 -10.41 -17.78
CA GLU A 46 5.62 -10.16 -16.55
C GLU A 46 5.01 -8.97 -15.78
N VAL A 47 4.74 -9.17 -14.49
CA VAL A 47 4.14 -8.15 -13.62
C VAL A 47 5.19 -7.59 -12.67
N TYR A 48 5.27 -6.27 -12.63
CA TYR A 48 6.20 -5.53 -11.77
C TYR A 48 5.49 -4.51 -10.86
N VAL A 49 4.24 -4.13 -11.19
CA VAL A 49 3.35 -3.42 -10.26
C VAL A 49 2.03 -4.16 -10.18
N ILE A 50 1.60 -4.49 -8.97
CA ILE A 50 0.24 -4.95 -8.68
C ILE A 50 -0.44 -3.95 -7.76
N ALA A 51 -1.71 -3.67 -8.04
CA ALA A 51 -2.54 -2.78 -7.26
C ALA A 51 -3.88 -3.49 -7.01
N VAL A 52 -4.30 -3.58 -5.75
CA VAL A 52 -5.51 -4.27 -5.32
C VAL A 52 -6.35 -3.33 -4.46
N MET A 53 -7.64 -3.27 -4.76
CA MET A 53 -8.66 -2.65 -3.91
C MET A 53 -9.58 -3.76 -3.42
N SER A 54 -9.74 -3.85 -2.10
CA SER A 54 -10.66 -4.76 -1.44
C SER A 54 -11.56 -4.00 -0.48
N HIS A 55 -12.74 -4.56 -0.24
CA HIS A 55 -13.72 -4.04 0.70
C HIS A 55 -13.82 -5.00 1.89
N ASN A 56 -13.65 -4.47 3.10
CA ASN A 56 -14.07 -5.13 4.31
C ASN A 56 -15.45 -4.57 4.68
N ASN A 57 -16.45 -5.43 4.82
CA ASN A 57 -17.81 -5.05 5.14
C ASN A 57 -18.02 -4.91 6.65
N ASN A 58 -17.42 -5.80 7.45
CA ASN A 58 -17.36 -5.70 8.91
C ASN A 58 -16.34 -6.69 9.50
N GLY A 59 -15.99 -6.55 10.78
CA GLY A 59 -15.13 -7.52 11.47
C GLY A 59 -13.71 -7.56 10.91
N ILE A 60 -12.98 -8.64 11.22
CA ILE A 60 -11.57 -8.80 10.87
C ILE A 60 -11.43 -9.26 9.42
N GLY A 61 -10.88 -8.40 8.56
CA GLY A 61 -10.66 -8.67 7.13
C GLY A 61 -9.19 -8.62 6.71
N GLY A 62 -8.96 -8.67 5.39
CA GLY A 62 -7.62 -8.49 4.84
C GLY A 62 -7.45 -9.01 3.41
N LEU A 63 -6.24 -8.85 2.90
CA LEU A 63 -5.80 -9.31 1.59
C LEU A 63 -4.65 -10.31 1.76
N ARG A 64 -4.71 -11.42 1.03
CA ARG A 64 -3.61 -12.38 0.93
C ARG A 64 -3.39 -12.77 -0.52
N ALA A 65 -2.17 -12.61 -1.01
CA ALA A 65 -1.86 -12.88 -2.42
C ALA A 65 -0.44 -13.40 -2.62
N LYS A 66 -0.24 -14.21 -3.67
CA LYS A 66 1.07 -14.69 -4.08
C LYS A 66 1.17 -14.97 -5.57
N PHE A 67 2.39 -14.90 -6.08
CA PHE A 67 2.73 -15.48 -7.37
C PHE A 67 3.17 -16.94 -7.16
N SER A 68 2.96 -17.80 -8.15
CA SER A 68 3.31 -19.23 -8.07
C SER A 68 4.80 -19.48 -7.87
N ASP A 69 5.66 -18.55 -8.28
CA ASP A 69 7.12 -18.57 -8.12
C ASP A 69 7.60 -17.79 -6.89
N ASP A 70 6.69 -17.36 -6.02
CA ASP A 70 6.95 -16.55 -4.82
C ASP A 70 7.67 -15.21 -5.10
N TYR A 71 7.69 -14.73 -6.35
CA TYR A 71 8.30 -13.43 -6.71
C TYR A 71 7.63 -12.25 -6.00
N ILE A 72 6.32 -12.33 -5.82
CA ILE A 72 5.51 -11.41 -5.03
C ILE A 72 4.71 -12.24 -4.02
N LEU A 73 4.83 -11.86 -2.75
CA LEU A 73 4.09 -12.40 -1.61
C LEU A 73 3.52 -11.22 -0.83
N THR A 74 2.27 -11.31 -0.37
CA THR A 74 1.74 -10.35 0.61
C THR A 74 2.50 -10.48 1.93
N ASN A 75 3.01 -9.36 2.39
CA ASN A 75 3.73 -9.17 3.64
C ASN A 75 3.78 -7.66 3.96
N ASP A 76 4.47 -7.29 5.03
CA ASP A 76 4.59 -5.91 5.50
C ASP A 76 5.31 -4.95 4.54
N THR A 77 5.99 -5.47 3.52
CA THR A 77 6.67 -4.66 2.50
C THR A 77 5.76 -4.16 1.37
N TRP A 78 4.46 -4.48 1.44
CA TRP A 78 3.44 -3.84 0.61
C TRP A 78 3.16 -2.43 1.10
N LYS A 79 2.56 -1.59 0.26
CA LYS A 79 2.08 -0.27 0.64
C LYS A 79 0.58 -0.28 0.67
N CYS A 80 -0.03 0.08 1.79
CA CYS A 80 -1.48 0.03 1.97
C CYS A 80 -2.04 1.30 2.59
N THR A 81 -3.29 1.64 2.25
CA THR A 81 -4.03 2.78 2.81
C THR A 81 -5.53 2.54 2.70
N ASN A 82 -6.32 3.14 3.59
CA ASN A 82 -7.79 3.23 3.46
C ASN A 82 -8.27 4.51 2.73
N LYS A 83 -7.34 5.37 2.31
CA LYS A 83 -7.66 6.62 1.59
C LYS A 83 -7.58 6.41 0.09
N PHE A 84 -8.59 6.88 -0.63
CA PHE A 84 -8.57 6.86 -2.08
C PHE A 84 -7.64 7.94 -2.64
N TYR A 85 -6.82 7.57 -3.63
CA TYR A 85 -5.98 8.49 -4.39
C TYR A 85 -6.17 8.27 -5.89
N VAL A 86 -6.45 9.33 -6.63
CA VAL A 86 -6.66 9.23 -8.09
C VAL A 86 -5.41 8.67 -8.78
N GLY A 87 -5.58 7.60 -9.56
CA GLY A 87 -4.49 6.99 -10.32
C GLY A 87 -3.51 6.16 -9.49
N TRP A 88 -3.89 5.77 -8.25
CA TRP A 88 -3.09 4.92 -7.36
C TRP A 88 -2.57 3.65 -8.07
N TYR A 89 -3.34 3.05 -8.97
CA TYR A 89 -2.98 1.82 -9.69
C TYR A 89 -1.92 2.02 -10.80
N LYS A 90 -1.56 3.26 -11.18
CA LYS A 90 -0.63 3.52 -12.29
C LYS A 90 0.79 3.05 -11.95
N LEU A 91 1.56 2.65 -12.98
CA LEU A 91 2.93 2.14 -12.82
C LEU A 91 3.85 3.15 -12.11
N ASN A 92 3.75 4.42 -12.48
CA ASN A 92 4.61 5.50 -12.00
C ASN A 92 4.02 6.25 -10.80
N TYR A 93 2.95 5.74 -10.19
CA TYR A 93 2.40 6.33 -8.97
C TYR A 93 3.39 6.17 -7.81
N ASN A 94 3.63 7.27 -7.10
CA ASN A 94 4.48 7.30 -5.92
C ASN A 94 3.65 6.99 -4.66
N ASP A 95 3.85 5.81 -4.08
CA ASP A 95 3.22 5.35 -2.84
C ASP A 95 4.15 5.48 -1.62
N SER A 96 5.22 6.27 -1.70
CA SER A 96 6.20 6.41 -0.61
C SER A 96 5.59 6.94 0.69
N PHE A 97 4.50 7.70 0.57
CA PHE A 97 3.78 8.29 1.70
C PHE A 97 2.68 7.38 2.27
N TRP A 98 2.44 6.20 1.66
CA TRP A 98 1.57 5.19 2.23
C TRP A 98 2.35 4.42 3.30
N ASP A 99 1.63 3.99 4.33
CA ASP A 99 2.18 3.10 5.34
C ASP A 99 2.52 1.74 4.71
N GLY A 100 3.42 1.02 5.38
CA GLY A 100 3.61 -0.40 5.08
C GLY A 100 2.30 -1.15 5.33
N GLY A 101 2.08 -2.23 4.58
CA GLY A 101 1.04 -3.18 4.94
C GLY A 101 1.31 -3.71 6.34
N MET A 102 0.25 -3.92 7.11
CA MET A 102 0.34 -4.57 8.41
C MET A 102 -0.08 -6.02 8.27
N VAL A 103 0.61 -6.95 8.92
CA VAL A 103 0.07 -8.30 9.12
C VAL A 103 -1.09 -8.20 10.10
N GLY A 104 -2.31 -8.22 9.58
CA GLY A 104 -3.51 -7.90 10.36
C GLY A 104 -3.96 -9.07 11.25
N GLN A 105 -4.93 -8.78 12.12
CA GLN A 105 -5.58 -9.75 13.02
C GLN A 105 -6.07 -11.02 12.29
N LYS A 106 -6.44 -10.89 11.00
CA LYS A 106 -6.90 -12.01 10.17
C LYS A 106 -5.87 -13.13 10.08
N GLN A 107 -4.58 -12.79 10.10
CA GLN A 107 -3.48 -13.76 10.07
C GLN A 107 -3.53 -14.74 11.26
N SER A 108 -3.85 -14.22 12.45
CA SER A 108 -3.93 -15.00 13.69
C SER A 108 -5.29 -15.67 13.87
N ALA A 109 -6.37 -15.03 13.38
CA ALA A 109 -7.72 -15.58 13.47
C ALA A 109 -7.93 -16.78 12.55
N ASN A 110 -7.31 -16.78 11.36
CA ASN A 110 -7.48 -17.83 10.36
C ASN A 110 -6.14 -18.24 9.74
N PRO A 111 -5.20 -18.75 10.54
CA PRO A 111 -3.89 -19.12 10.05
C PRO A 111 -4.05 -20.25 9.04
N GLY A 112 -3.50 -20.03 7.84
CA GLY A 112 -3.48 -21.06 6.80
C GLY A 112 -4.62 -20.98 5.80
N TYR A 113 -5.74 -20.31 6.03
CA TYR A 113 -6.75 -20.14 4.97
C TYR A 113 -6.39 -19.00 4.00
N PRO A 114 -6.68 -19.14 2.69
CA PRO A 114 -6.86 -20.43 2.00
C PRO A 114 -5.57 -21.29 2.04
N PRO A 115 -5.69 -22.63 2.13
CA PRO A 115 -4.59 -23.56 2.47
C PRO A 115 -3.39 -23.53 1.51
N ASN A 116 -3.58 -23.10 0.25
CA ASN A 116 -2.57 -23.14 -0.79
C ASN A 116 -1.79 -21.82 -0.98
N MET A 117 -1.88 -20.91 0.00
CA MET A 117 -1.27 -19.58 -0.08
C MET A 117 0.16 -19.51 0.52
N GLY A 118 0.69 -20.62 1.02
CA GLY A 118 2.10 -20.76 1.43
C GLY A 118 2.58 -19.65 2.37
N LYS A 119 3.72 -19.04 2.04
CA LYS A 119 4.40 -17.99 2.83
C LYS A 119 3.73 -16.62 2.79
N SER A 120 2.71 -16.42 1.96
CA SER A 120 2.00 -15.14 1.93
C SER A 120 1.24 -14.92 3.24
N GLN A 121 1.10 -13.68 3.64
CA GLN A 121 0.45 -13.27 4.89
C GLN A 121 -0.84 -12.50 4.59
N TRP A 122 -1.81 -12.60 5.49
CA TRP A 122 -2.94 -11.68 5.51
C TRP A 122 -2.46 -10.29 5.90
N ILE A 123 -2.62 -9.34 5.00
CA ILE A 123 -2.24 -7.95 5.20
C ILE A 123 -3.45 -7.02 5.12
N ILE A 124 -3.33 -5.88 5.78
CA ILE A 124 -4.31 -4.79 5.78
C ILE A 124 -3.55 -3.45 5.86
N ASP A 125 -4.28 -2.33 5.88
CA ASP A 125 -3.69 -1.03 6.15
C ASP A 125 -3.21 -0.89 7.61
N SER A 126 -2.62 0.25 7.94
CA SER A 126 -2.02 0.49 9.26
C SER A 126 -3.03 0.56 10.41
N THR A 127 -4.33 0.61 10.12
CA THR A 127 -5.38 0.69 11.14
C THR A 127 -5.77 -0.68 11.68
N ASP A 128 -5.63 -1.75 10.86
CA ASP A 128 -6.12 -3.11 11.16
C ASP A 128 -7.53 -3.08 11.77
N CYS A 129 -8.39 -2.22 11.22
CA CYS A 129 -9.69 -1.97 11.80
C CYS A 129 -10.62 -3.17 11.59
N SER A 130 -11.43 -3.48 12.60
CA SER A 130 -12.61 -4.34 12.45
C SER A 130 -13.81 -3.54 11.95
N CYS A 131 -13.64 -2.80 10.85
CA CYS A 131 -14.58 -1.80 10.39
C CYS A 131 -14.91 -1.91 8.90
N ARG A 132 -16.02 -1.29 8.49
CA ARG A 132 -16.44 -1.24 7.09
C ARG A 132 -15.58 -0.24 6.31
N VAL A 133 -14.68 -0.72 5.46
CA VAL A 133 -13.69 0.13 4.80
C VAL A 133 -13.21 -0.44 3.47
N ASN A 134 -12.89 0.46 2.54
CA ASN A 134 -12.10 0.13 1.36
C ASN A 134 -10.63 0.30 1.70
N PHE A 135 -9.80 -0.68 1.37
CA PHE A 135 -8.36 -0.52 1.48
C PHE A 135 -7.67 -0.85 0.15
N TYR A 136 -6.66 -0.04 -0.14
CA TYR A 136 -5.89 -0.01 -1.38
C TYR A 136 -4.49 -0.46 -1.06
N CYS A 137 -4.04 -1.55 -1.67
CA CYS A 137 -2.71 -2.10 -1.48
C CYS A 137 -1.95 -2.17 -2.80
N ARG A 138 -0.68 -1.78 -2.77
CA ARG A 138 0.24 -1.80 -3.92
C ARG A 138 1.51 -2.54 -3.59
N LYS A 139 2.03 -3.24 -4.59
CA LYS A 139 3.37 -3.80 -4.57
C LYS A 139 4.10 -3.50 -5.85
N VAL A 140 5.28 -2.91 -5.70
CA VAL A 140 6.28 -2.77 -6.75
C VAL A 140 7.33 -3.85 -6.54
N SER A 141 7.68 -4.58 -7.60
CA SER A 141 8.73 -5.60 -7.52
C SER A 141 10.09 -4.98 -7.22
N VAL A 142 10.96 -5.72 -6.53
CA VAL A 142 12.27 -5.22 -6.09
C VAL A 142 13.10 -4.76 -7.29
N ASP A 143 13.09 -5.53 -8.39
CA ASP A 143 13.83 -5.18 -9.61
C ASP A 143 13.33 -3.87 -10.22
N HIS A 144 12.01 -3.68 -10.27
CA HIS A 144 11.41 -2.47 -10.81
C HIS A 144 11.68 -1.26 -9.92
N ALA A 145 11.55 -1.43 -8.59
CA ALA A 145 11.88 -0.38 -7.62
C ALA A 145 13.34 0.06 -7.75
N ASN A 146 14.28 -0.88 -7.92
CA ASN A 146 15.70 -0.57 -8.11
C ASN A 146 15.97 0.15 -9.43
N ARG A 147 15.36 -0.28 -10.54
CA ARG A 147 15.47 0.42 -11.84
C ARG A 147 14.90 1.83 -11.77
N TYR A 148 13.80 2.03 -11.06
CA TYR A 148 13.19 3.36 -10.89
C TYR A 148 14.09 4.29 -10.08
N ARG A 149 14.64 3.81 -8.95
CA ARG A 149 15.61 4.56 -8.13
C ARG A 149 16.85 4.94 -8.93
N TYR A 150 17.43 4.01 -9.67
CA TYR A 150 18.63 4.24 -10.50
C TYR A 150 18.40 5.30 -11.60
N ARG A 151 17.25 5.27 -12.27
CA ARG A 151 16.90 6.29 -13.27
C ARG A 151 16.79 7.68 -12.64
N ASN A 152 16.17 7.78 -11.46
CA ASN A 152 16.01 9.05 -10.79
C ASN A 152 17.33 9.60 -10.22
N SER A 153 18.21 8.75 -9.69
CA SER A 153 19.54 9.17 -9.25
C SER A 153 20.37 9.71 -10.41
N ASN A 154 20.31 9.06 -11.58
CA ASN A 154 21.07 9.49 -12.77
C ASN A 154 20.45 10.70 -13.49
N LYS A 155 19.16 10.96 -13.29
CA LYS A 155 18.53 12.20 -13.78
C LYS A 155 18.98 13.41 -12.96
N SER A 156 19.30 13.23 -11.68
CA SER A 156 19.86 14.27 -10.82
C SER A 156 21.32 14.60 -11.15
N THR A 157 22.10 13.66 -11.70
CA THR A 157 23.54 13.85 -11.99
C THR A 157 23.83 14.33 -13.42
N ASN A 158 22.83 14.39 -14.31
CA ASN A 158 22.96 14.90 -15.67
C ASN A 158 22.62 16.39 -15.83
N ILE A 159 22.42 17.12 -14.73
CA ILE A 159 22.52 18.59 -14.77
C ILE A 159 24.01 18.90 -14.89
N LYS A 160 24.50 19.14 -16.12
CA LYS A 160 25.82 19.74 -16.31
C LYS A 160 25.87 21.00 -15.45
N PRO A 161 26.81 21.14 -14.50
CA PRO A 161 27.02 22.41 -13.83
C PRO A 161 27.26 23.45 -14.93
N ARG A 162 26.39 24.47 -15.00
CA ARG A 162 26.69 25.65 -15.79
C ARG A 162 28.05 26.16 -15.30
N PRO A 163 28.98 26.52 -16.19
CA PRO A 163 30.21 27.16 -15.75
C PRO A 163 29.86 28.35 -14.86
N PHE A 164 30.40 28.32 -13.65
CA PHE A 164 30.18 29.30 -12.61
C PHE A 164 30.70 30.65 -13.14
N ASN A 165 29.79 31.56 -13.47
CA ASN A 165 30.14 32.93 -13.84
C ASN A 165 30.20 33.75 -12.54
N SER A 166 31.35 34.35 -12.25
CA SER A 166 31.66 35.05 -10.99
C SER A 166 30.90 36.39 -10.78
N LYS A 167 29.70 36.53 -11.35
CA LYS A 167 28.87 37.75 -11.25
C LYS A 167 27.51 37.55 -10.57
N ASP A 168 27.12 36.33 -10.22
CA ASP A 168 25.78 36.03 -9.65
C ASP A 168 25.76 35.87 -8.12
N GLU A 169 26.65 36.55 -7.39
CA GLU A 169 26.83 36.38 -5.94
C GLU A 169 25.82 37.13 -5.03
N ARG A 170 24.62 37.44 -5.52
CA ARG A 170 23.54 37.96 -4.65
C ARG A 170 22.17 37.44 -5.06
N LYS A 171 21.91 36.13 -4.89
CA LYS A 171 20.53 35.64 -4.61
C LYS A 171 20.33 34.16 -4.23
N ILE A 172 21.35 33.35 -3.96
CA ILE A 172 21.13 31.93 -3.62
C ILE A 172 21.91 31.55 -2.36
N SER A 173 21.41 31.99 -1.20
CA SER A 173 21.74 31.41 0.11
C SER A 173 20.46 30.89 0.76
N ARG A 174 19.90 29.83 0.16
CA ARG A 174 18.95 28.89 0.77
C ARG A 174 18.76 27.82 -0.29
N ILE A 175 18.64 26.58 0.17
CA ILE A 175 18.47 25.34 -0.61
C ILE A 175 19.79 24.54 -0.73
N TYR A 176 19.80 23.46 0.07
CA TYR A 176 20.71 22.31 0.17
C TYR A 176 21.87 22.40 1.16
N ASP A 177 21.54 22.24 2.45
CA ASP A 177 22.41 21.59 3.42
C ASP A 177 22.03 20.09 3.45
N VAL A 178 22.89 19.23 2.91
CA VAL A 178 22.74 17.78 2.92
C VAL A 178 23.66 17.24 4.01
N SER A 179 23.18 17.26 5.25
CA SER A 179 23.92 16.79 6.42
C SER A 179 22.97 16.48 7.60
N SER A 180 22.09 15.48 7.46
CA SER A 180 21.44 14.83 8.61
C SER A 180 20.79 13.49 8.27
N ILE A 181 21.60 12.57 7.73
CA ILE A 181 21.43 11.16 8.07
C ILE A 181 22.64 10.84 8.94
N LEU A 182 22.46 10.92 10.26
CA LEU A 182 23.02 10.03 11.29
C LEU A 182 22.71 10.62 12.68
N ASP A 183 22.06 9.78 13.48
CA ASP A 183 22.11 9.66 14.93
C ASP A 183 21.19 10.49 15.86
N ASN A 184 20.39 9.71 16.60
CA ASN A 184 20.01 9.82 18.01
C ASN A 184 18.60 10.29 18.41
N ASN A 185 17.89 9.33 19.03
CA ASN A 185 16.93 9.53 20.13
C ASN A 185 17.47 10.51 21.18
N ILE A 186 16.63 11.45 21.65
CA ILE A 186 16.30 11.80 23.04
C ILE A 186 15.39 13.05 22.98
N GLY A 187 14.25 12.99 23.67
CA GLY A 187 13.12 13.91 23.47
C GLY A 187 13.24 15.31 24.09
N ALA A 188 12.30 16.18 23.69
CA ALA A 188 11.55 17.11 24.54
C ALA A 188 10.67 18.02 23.65
N ASN A 189 9.38 18.01 23.95
CA ASN A 189 8.38 19.10 23.91
C ASN A 189 8.75 20.41 23.18
N ASN A 190 7.93 20.82 22.20
CA ASN A 190 7.01 21.95 22.37
C ASN A 190 6.11 22.22 21.15
N VAL A 191 4.95 22.77 21.51
CA VAL A 191 3.76 23.19 20.77
C VAL A 191 3.99 24.42 19.88
N MET A 192 3.35 24.47 18.69
CA MET A 192 2.55 25.59 18.12
C MET A 192 2.33 25.40 16.59
N THR A 193 1.10 25.11 16.13
CA THR A 193 0.08 26.01 15.49
C THR A 193 0.55 26.64 14.17
N ASP A 194 -0.16 26.76 13.05
CA ASP A 194 -1.45 26.38 12.43
C ASP A 194 -1.15 26.54 10.91
N GLN A 195 -1.82 25.99 9.90
CA GLN A 195 -3.24 26.16 9.56
C GLN A 195 -3.50 25.29 8.32
N ALA A 196 -4.34 24.27 8.47
CA ALA A 196 -5.14 23.75 7.37
C ALA A 196 -6.45 24.54 7.37
N ALA A 197 -6.91 24.94 6.19
CA ALA A 197 -8.29 25.38 5.98
C ALA A 197 -9.05 24.23 5.33
N ALA A 198 -10.16 23.89 5.97
CA ALA A 198 -11.01 22.72 5.78
C ALA A 198 -12.08 22.92 4.70
N ASP A 199 -12.71 21.80 4.31
CA ASP A 199 -14.17 21.53 4.30
C ASP A 199 -14.44 20.45 3.22
N ASP A 200 -15.18 19.35 3.43
CA ASP A 200 -16.24 19.07 4.41
C ASP A 200 -16.34 17.54 4.70
N LYS A 201 -17.09 17.22 5.74
CA LYS A 201 -16.99 16.11 6.71
C LYS A 201 -17.49 14.71 6.28
N ALA A 202 -16.76 13.70 6.71
CA ALA A 202 -17.28 12.44 7.27
C ALA A 202 -16.17 11.74 8.08
N GLU A 203 -16.01 12.15 9.33
CA GLU A 203 -15.13 11.48 10.29
C GLU A 203 -15.93 10.36 10.96
N LEU A 204 -15.78 9.12 10.49
CA LEU A 204 -16.31 7.95 11.19
C LEU A 204 -15.27 7.53 12.23
N VAL A 205 -15.45 8.05 13.45
CA VAL A 205 -14.68 7.65 14.63
C VAL A 205 -15.10 6.23 15.01
N CYS A 206 -14.14 5.29 15.02
CA CYS A 206 -14.31 3.96 15.59
C CYS A 206 -14.53 4.08 17.11
N GLY A 207 -15.80 4.15 17.54
CA GLY A 207 -16.20 4.10 18.93
C GLY A 207 -16.60 2.67 19.34
N THR A 208 -16.00 2.17 20.40
CA THR A 208 -16.41 0.96 21.12
C THR A 208 -17.74 1.22 21.82
N VAL A 209 -18.77 0.42 21.54
CA VAL A 209 -20.00 0.36 22.35
C VAL A 209 -19.86 -0.74 23.37
N ASP A 210 -19.70 -0.35 24.64
CA ASP A 210 -19.94 -1.22 25.79
C ASP A 210 -21.45 -1.46 25.91
N GLU A 211 -21.87 -2.72 25.92
CA GLU A 211 -23.23 -3.14 26.20
C GLU A 211 -23.58 -2.86 27.67
N ILE A 212 -24.51 -1.93 27.92
CA ILE A 212 -25.18 -1.80 29.21
C ILE A 212 -26.45 -2.66 29.18
N SER A 213 -26.42 -3.74 29.97
CA SER A 213 -27.62 -4.45 30.44
C SER A 213 -28.56 -3.49 31.18
N ILE A 214 -29.84 -3.47 30.80
CA ILE A 214 -30.91 -2.97 31.66
C ILE A 214 -31.86 -4.13 31.95
N ILE A 215 -31.84 -4.54 33.21
CA ILE A 215 -32.87 -5.34 33.87
C ILE A 215 -33.99 -4.36 34.22
N GLY A 216 -35.23 -4.69 33.85
CA GLY A 216 -36.45 -3.98 34.22
C GLY A 216 -37.67 -4.75 33.79
#